data_AF-A0A839I1P2-F1
#
_entry.id   AF-A0A839I1P2-F1
#
_cell.length_a   1.000
_cell.length_b   1.000
_cell.length_c   1.000
_cell.angle_alpha   90.00
_cell.angle_beta   90.00
_cell.angle_gamma   90.00
#
_symmetry.space_group_name_H-M   'P 1'
#
loop_
_entity.id
_entity.type
_entity.pdbx_description
1 polymer ?
#
loop_
_entity_poly.entity_id
_entity_poly.type
_entity_poly.pdbx_seq_one_letter_code
_entity_poly.pdbx_strand_id
1 'polypeptide(L)'
;MKNNQGFTLIELIVVIVILGILAVTAAPKFLNLQTDAHKSLMQGVYGSFNTALDLYHTQWLVEGEPDLVTGYANGKLYANAAGYPVSDKDDGNVYGEGCKVIFESLIDTDITLIAEADKSNANVGDIIYHYTGDARCYYSYLDNNQEITTIHYDPSNRNVTIDFPK
;
A
#
# COMPACT_ATOMS: atom_id res chain seq x y z
N MET A 1 37.20 -48.85 18.34
CA MET A 1 37.07 -48.57 16.89
C MET A 1 35.63 -48.14 16.66
N LYS A 2 35.40 -46.90 16.22
CA LYS A 2 34.07 -46.31 16.06
C LYS A 2 33.65 -46.51 14.59
N ASN A 3 32.62 -47.30 14.33
CA ASN A 3 32.11 -47.52 12.98
C ASN A 3 31.44 -46.23 12.47
N ASN A 4 32.10 -45.52 11.56
CA ASN A 4 31.44 -44.52 10.73
C ASN A 4 30.59 -45.25 9.69
N GLN A 5 29.30 -45.44 10.01
CA GLN A 5 28.31 -45.83 9.01
C GLN A 5 28.13 -44.66 8.06
N GLY A 6 28.57 -44.82 6.81
CA GLY A 6 28.32 -43.85 5.74
C GLY A 6 26.84 -43.84 5.35
N PHE A 7 26.35 -42.67 4.95
CA PHE A 7 25.00 -42.51 4.39
C PHE A 7 24.86 -43.34 3.11
N THR A 8 23.72 -44.00 2.92
CA THR A 8 23.50 -44.80 1.70
C THR A 8 23.02 -43.92 0.55
N LEU A 9 23.38 -44.25 -0.70
CA LEU A 9 22.95 -43.48 -1.87
C LEU A 9 21.42 -43.44 -2.00
N ILE A 10 20.74 -44.53 -1.65
CA ILE A 10 19.28 -44.62 -1.72
C ILE A 10 18.61 -43.66 -0.72
N GLU A 11 19.19 -43.49 0.46
CA GLU A 11 18.67 -42.62 1.52
C GLU A 11 18.76 -41.14 1.12
N LEU A 12 19.82 -40.74 0.41
CA LEU A 12 19.92 -39.41 -0.19
C LEU A 12 18.89 -39.22 -1.31
N ILE A 13 18.69 -40.22 -2.18
CA ILE A 13 17.73 -40.16 -3.29
C ILE A 13 16.30 -40.02 -2.78
N VAL A 14 15.91 -40.79 -1.76
CA VAL A 14 14.56 -40.70 -1.21
C VAL A 14 14.28 -39.31 -0.62
N VAL A 15 15.27 -38.69 0.05
CA VAL A 15 15.11 -37.34 0.62
C VAL A 15 14.87 -36.29 -0.47
N ILE A 16 15.66 -36.29 -1.55
CA ILE A 16 15.47 -35.30 -2.63
C ILE A 16 14.14 -35.50 -3.37
N VAL A 17 13.66 -36.75 -3.50
CA VAL A 17 12.35 -37.03 -4.11
C VAL A 17 11.22 -36.49 -3.23
N ILE A 18 11.29 -36.72 -1.91
CA ILE A 18 10.30 -36.18 -0.96
C ILE A 18 10.32 -34.64 -0.99
N LEU A 19 11.49 -34.02 -0.93
CA LEU A 19 11.63 -32.56 -1.01
C LEU A 19 11.10 -32.02 -2.35
N GLY A 20 11.30 -32.74 -3.46
CA GLY A 20 10.75 -32.37 -4.77
C GLY A 20 9.22 -32.35 -4.78
N ILE A 21 8.57 -33.36 -4.23
CA ILE A 21 7.09 -33.43 -4.15
C ILE A 21 6.54 -32.32 -3.24
N LEU A 22 7.19 -32.09 -2.09
CA LEU A 22 6.80 -31.02 -1.17
C LEU A 22 6.96 -29.64 -1.82
N ALA A 23 8.03 -29.41 -2.57
CA ALA A 23 8.26 -28.14 -3.24
C ALA A 23 7.18 -27.82 -4.29
N VAL A 24 6.85 -28.80 -5.16
CA VAL A 24 5.85 -28.63 -6.22
C VAL A 24 4.45 -28.35 -5.65
N THR A 25 4.11 -28.97 -4.52
CA THR A 25 2.79 -28.79 -3.88
C THR A 25 2.71 -27.52 -3.02
N ALA A 26 3.81 -27.11 -2.39
CA ALA A 26 3.84 -25.94 -1.51
C ALA A 26 3.96 -24.61 -2.27
N ALA A 27 4.70 -24.56 -3.38
CA ALA A 27 4.98 -23.31 -4.10
C ALA A 27 3.73 -22.54 -4.54
N PRO A 28 2.71 -23.16 -5.19
CA PRO A 28 1.50 -22.43 -5.60
C PRO A 28 0.71 -21.89 -4.40
N LYS A 29 0.66 -22.63 -3.30
CA LYS A 29 -0.03 -22.21 -2.07
C LYS A 29 0.69 -21.02 -1.42
N PHE A 30 2.03 -21.03 -1.41
CA PHE A 30 2.82 -19.95 -0.86
C PHE A 30 2.67 -18.63 -1.65
N LEU A 31 2.51 -18.70 -2.98
CA LEU A 31 2.23 -17.53 -3.81
C LEU A 31 0.86 -16.93 -3.48
N ASN A 32 -0.20 -17.74 -3.42
CA ASN A 32 -1.54 -17.26 -3.09
C ASN A 32 -1.62 -16.63 -1.69
N LEU A 33 -0.93 -17.21 -0.71
CA LEU A 33 -0.88 -16.67 0.66
C LEU A 33 -0.23 -15.28 0.72
N GLN A 34 0.78 -15.00 -0.13
CA GLN A 34 1.37 -13.67 -0.21
C GLN A 34 0.37 -12.66 -0.77
N THR A 35 -0.30 -12.97 -1.87
CA THR A 35 -1.32 -12.10 -2.47
C THR A 35 -2.45 -11.80 -1.46
N ASP A 36 -2.93 -12.81 -0.73
CA ASP A 36 -3.97 -12.64 0.29
C ASP A 36 -3.49 -11.83 1.52
N ALA A 37 -2.22 -11.98 1.90
CA ALA A 37 -1.60 -11.17 2.95
C ALA A 37 -1.53 -9.70 2.55
N HIS A 38 -1.13 -9.40 1.31
CA HIS A 38 -1.11 -8.02 0.80
C HIS A 38 -2.51 -7.41 0.69
N LYS A 39 -3.52 -8.18 0.24
CA LYS A 39 -4.92 -7.72 0.26
C LYS A 39 -5.38 -7.35 1.67
N SER A 40 -5.04 -8.18 2.67
CA SER A 40 -5.40 -7.93 4.07
C SER A 40 -4.68 -6.69 4.62
N LEU A 41 -3.41 -6.50 4.25
CA LEU A 41 -2.63 -5.31 4.60
C LEU A 41 -3.25 -4.05 3.97
N MET A 42 -3.65 -4.09 2.69
CA MET A 42 -4.34 -2.99 2.02
C MET A 42 -5.70 -2.66 2.65
N GLN A 43 -6.46 -3.64 3.14
CA GLN A 43 -7.67 -3.37 3.92
C GLN A 43 -7.36 -2.66 5.25
N GLY A 44 -6.28 -3.06 5.93
CA GLY A 44 -5.81 -2.39 7.14
C GLY A 44 -5.41 -0.94 6.86
N VAL A 45 -4.61 -0.72 5.82
CA VAL A 45 -4.21 0.61 5.34
C VAL A 45 -5.43 1.46 5.00
N TYR A 46 -6.41 0.91 4.28
CA TYR A 46 -7.66 1.61 3.97
C TYR A 46 -8.41 2.08 5.23
N GLY A 47 -8.51 1.22 6.26
CA GLY A 47 -9.13 1.59 7.53
C GLY A 47 -8.36 2.69 8.27
N SER A 48 -7.04 2.58 8.34
CA SER A 48 -6.16 3.59 8.93
C SER A 48 -6.24 4.91 8.16
N PHE A 49 -6.31 4.86 6.83
CA PHE A 49 -6.38 6.04 5.97
C PHE A 49 -7.69 6.81 6.18
N ASN A 50 -8.82 6.11 6.25
CA ASN A 50 -10.11 6.72 6.61
C ASN A 50 -10.05 7.40 7.97
N THR A 51 -9.48 6.72 8.97
CA THR A 51 -9.35 7.27 10.33
C THR A 51 -8.45 8.52 10.33
N ALA A 52 -7.34 8.49 9.59
CA ALA A 52 -6.43 9.61 9.50
C ALA A 52 -7.06 10.82 8.80
N LEU A 53 -7.90 10.62 7.78
CA LEU A 53 -8.66 11.70 7.14
C LEU A 53 -9.67 12.34 8.10
N ASP A 54 -10.37 11.54 8.91
CA ASP A 54 -11.32 12.07 9.91
C ASP A 54 -10.61 12.89 10.99
N LEU A 55 -9.43 12.42 11.44
CA LEU A 55 -8.59 13.17 12.38
C LEU A 55 -8.04 14.46 11.76
N TYR A 56 -7.59 14.41 10.51
CA TYR A 56 -7.16 15.59 9.77
C TYR A 56 -8.27 16.64 9.67
N HIS A 57 -9.47 16.22 9.26
CA HIS A 57 -10.62 17.10 9.15
C HIS A 57 -11.04 17.69 10.51
N THR A 58 -11.00 16.88 11.56
CA THR A 58 -11.24 17.35 12.93
C THR A 58 -10.23 18.42 13.33
N GLN A 59 -8.95 18.20 13.04
CA GLN A 59 -7.90 19.18 13.32
C GLN A 59 -8.09 20.47 12.52
N TRP A 60 -8.48 20.38 11.26
CA TRP A 60 -8.80 21.53 10.41
C TRP A 60 -9.92 22.39 11.02
N LEU A 61 -10.99 21.76 11.51
CA LEU A 61 -12.07 22.48 12.22
C LEU A 61 -11.58 23.15 13.51
N VAL A 62 -10.72 22.47 14.27
CA VAL A 62 -10.15 23.00 15.53
C VAL A 62 -9.22 24.19 15.29
N GLU A 63 -8.46 24.18 14.20
CA GLU A 63 -7.57 25.27 13.80
C GLU A 63 -8.30 26.46 13.17
N GLY A 64 -9.62 26.35 12.94
CA GLY A 64 -10.43 27.43 12.36
C GLY A 64 -10.35 27.48 10.84
N GLU A 65 -10.39 26.31 10.20
CA GLU A 65 -10.45 26.15 8.75
C GLU A 65 -9.22 26.73 8.00
N PRO A 66 -7.98 26.41 8.43
CA PRO A 66 -6.80 26.95 7.78
C PRO A 66 -6.58 26.31 6.39
N ASP A 67 -5.84 27.02 5.53
CA ASP A 67 -5.37 26.43 4.27
C ASP A 67 -4.34 25.32 4.56
N LEU A 68 -3.44 25.51 5.53
CA LEU A 68 -2.44 24.53 5.97
C LEU A 68 -2.79 24.03 7.39
N VAL A 69 -2.97 22.72 7.54
CA VAL A 69 -3.19 22.11 8.86
C VAL A 69 -1.85 21.78 9.50
N THR A 70 -1.59 22.32 10.69
CA THR A 70 -0.28 22.24 11.35
C THR A 70 -0.21 21.25 12.51
N GLY A 71 -1.33 20.96 13.16
CA GLY A 71 -1.44 20.10 14.34
C GLY A 71 -1.61 18.61 14.07
N TYR A 72 -1.64 18.19 12.80
CA TYR A 72 -1.74 16.78 12.40
C TYR A 72 -0.93 16.52 11.12
N ALA A 73 -0.66 15.24 10.82
CA ALA A 73 -0.02 14.81 9.57
C ALA A 73 1.30 15.56 9.23
N ASN A 74 2.21 15.66 10.22
CA ASN A 74 3.49 16.37 10.12
C ASN A 74 3.40 17.88 9.82
N GLY A 75 2.19 18.46 9.85
CA GLY A 75 1.96 19.88 9.62
C GLY A 75 2.27 20.35 8.20
N LYS A 76 2.19 19.45 7.21
CA LYS A 76 2.60 19.70 5.82
C LYS A 76 1.46 19.75 4.81
N LEU A 77 0.26 19.34 5.21
CA LEU A 77 -0.83 19.13 4.26
C LEU A 77 -1.73 20.36 4.20
N TYR A 78 -1.97 20.81 2.97
CA TYR A 78 -2.98 21.80 2.66
C TYR A 78 -4.35 21.12 2.54
N ALA A 79 -5.38 21.79 3.07
CA ALA A 79 -6.77 21.42 2.93
C ALA A 79 -7.40 22.11 1.71
N ASN A 80 -8.38 21.48 1.09
CA ASN A 80 -9.29 22.18 0.19
C ASN A 80 -10.38 22.94 0.97
N ALA A 81 -11.27 23.63 0.26
CA ALA A 81 -12.40 24.36 0.84
C ALA A 81 -13.38 23.47 1.64
N ALA A 82 -13.32 22.14 1.49
CA ALA A 82 -14.11 21.19 2.26
C ALA A 82 -13.38 20.61 3.48
N GLY A 83 -12.14 21.03 3.73
CA GLY A 83 -11.34 20.61 4.88
C GLY A 83 -10.66 19.25 4.71
N TYR A 84 -10.41 18.83 3.47
CA TYR A 84 -9.76 17.55 3.17
C TYR A 84 -8.39 17.74 2.53
N PRO A 85 -7.40 16.88 2.84
CA PRO A 85 -6.04 17.08 2.40
C PRO A 85 -5.90 16.89 0.89
N VAL A 86 -5.13 17.77 0.25
CA VAL A 86 -4.92 17.77 -1.21
C VAL A 86 -3.46 17.66 -1.63
N SER A 87 -2.53 18.32 -0.93
CA SER A 87 -1.12 18.36 -1.32
C SER A 87 -0.25 19.00 -0.23
N ASP A 88 1.06 19.08 -0.47
CA ASP A 88 2.03 19.93 0.24
C ASP A 88 2.10 21.36 -0.31
N LYS A 89 1.16 21.71 -1.19
CA LYS A 89 1.05 23.00 -1.87
C LYS A 89 -0.35 23.54 -1.76
N ASP A 90 -0.44 24.87 -1.70
CA ASP A 90 -1.69 25.63 -1.64
C ASP A 90 -2.38 25.72 -3.02
N ASP A 91 -2.68 24.56 -3.61
CA ASP A 91 -3.28 24.46 -4.94
C ASP A 91 -4.79 24.14 -4.87
N GLY A 92 -5.33 23.90 -3.66
CA GLY A 92 -6.73 23.52 -3.41
C GLY A 92 -7.18 22.18 -4.01
N ASN A 93 -6.28 21.49 -4.73
CA ASN A 93 -6.54 20.24 -5.46
C ASN A 93 -5.28 19.35 -5.45
N VAL A 94 -5.49 18.07 -5.74
CA VAL A 94 -4.43 17.07 -5.86
C VAL A 94 -3.75 17.19 -7.23
N TYR A 95 -2.42 17.34 -7.24
CA TYR A 95 -1.60 17.27 -8.45
C TYR A 95 -0.22 16.66 -8.19
N GLY A 96 0.37 16.04 -9.21
CA GLY A 96 1.74 15.53 -9.18
C GLY A 96 1.96 14.53 -8.05
N GLU A 97 2.87 14.88 -7.13
CA GLU A 97 3.18 14.08 -5.95
C GLU A 97 2.21 14.29 -4.78
N GLY A 98 1.15 15.09 -4.93
CA GLY A 98 0.18 15.37 -3.87
C GLY A 98 -0.38 14.10 -3.22
N CYS A 99 -0.74 13.09 -4.02
CA CYS A 99 -1.18 11.79 -3.48
C CYS A 99 -0.12 11.09 -2.63
N LYS A 100 1.12 11.09 -3.09
CA LYS A 100 2.24 10.52 -2.32
C LYS A 100 2.36 11.22 -0.97
N VAL A 101 2.37 12.56 -0.98
CA VAL A 101 2.54 13.33 0.25
C VAL A 101 1.36 13.17 1.20
N ILE A 102 0.11 13.11 0.68
CA ILE A 102 -1.08 12.80 1.48
C ILE A 102 -0.89 11.45 2.18
N PHE A 103 -0.54 10.41 1.44
CA PHE A 103 -0.39 9.07 2.01
C PHE A 103 0.72 9.02 3.06
N GLU A 104 1.93 9.50 2.73
CA GLU A 104 3.09 9.49 3.65
C GLU A 104 2.86 10.36 4.89
N SER A 105 2.06 11.43 4.78
CA SER A 105 1.77 12.32 5.91
C SER A 105 0.66 11.78 6.81
N LEU A 106 -0.31 11.04 6.26
CA LEU A 106 -1.44 10.48 7.01
C LEU A 106 -1.16 9.09 7.57
N ILE A 107 -0.31 8.30 6.89
CA ILE A 107 -0.04 6.90 7.20
C ILE A 107 1.43 6.74 7.56
N ASP A 108 1.70 6.54 8.85
CA ASP A 108 3.03 6.24 9.36
C ASP A 108 3.32 4.74 9.16
N THR A 109 3.76 4.36 7.96
CA THR A 109 4.13 2.98 7.62
C THR A 109 5.40 2.94 6.78
N ASP A 110 6.17 1.86 6.91
CA ASP A 110 7.38 1.58 6.10
C ASP A 110 7.08 1.17 4.64
N ILE A 111 5.93 1.56 4.09
CA ILE A 111 5.55 1.22 2.73
C ILE A 111 6.16 2.22 1.76
N THR A 112 6.84 1.72 0.73
CA THR A 112 7.37 2.55 -0.35
C THR A 112 6.26 2.89 -1.35
N LEU A 113 6.14 4.18 -1.70
CA LEU A 113 5.26 4.65 -2.76
C LEU A 113 6.06 4.94 -4.04
N ILE A 114 5.60 4.39 -5.15
CA ILE A 114 6.19 4.57 -6.48
C ILE A 114 5.15 5.23 -7.39
N ALA A 115 5.58 6.22 -8.19
CA ALA A 115 4.69 6.85 -9.16
C ALA A 115 4.28 5.83 -10.24
N GLU A 116 3.05 5.90 -10.75
CA GLU A 116 2.62 4.98 -11.82
C GLU A 116 3.53 5.02 -13.06
N ALA A 117 4.11 6.17 -13.39
CA ALA A 117 5.08 6.30 -14.48
C ALA A 117 6.31 5.38 -14.29
N ASP A 118 6.65 5.03 -13.06
CA ASP A 118 7.82 4.25 -12.66
C ASP A 118 7.46 2.84 -12.16
N LYS A 119 6.22 2.36 -12.39
CA LYS A 119 5.74 1.08 -11.85
C LYS A 119 6.57 -0.15 -12.26
N SER A 120 7.35 -0.05 -13.34
CA SER A 120 8.30 -1.10 -13.74
C SER A 120 9.44 -1.31 -12.73
N ASN A 121 9.71 -0.32 -11.89
CA ASN A 121 10.74 -0.35 -10.86
C ASN A 121 10.20 -0.77 -9.49
N ALA A 122 8.90 -1.03 -9.39
CA ALA A 122 8.26 -1.39 -8.14
C ALA A 122 8.63 -2.81 -7.72
N ASN A 123 8.90 -2.96 -6.43
CA ASN A 123 9.15 -4.23 -5.78
C ASN A 123 7.84 -4.81 -5.23
N VAL A 124 7.89 -6.09 -4.88
CA VAL A 124 6.80 -6.75 -4.16
C VAL A 124 6.60 -6.02 -2.84
N GLY A 125 5.39 -5.50 -2.62
CA GLY A 125 5.00 -4.77 -1.42
C GLY A 125 4.94 -3.25 -1.59
N ASP A 126 5.46 -2.70 -2.69
CA ASP A 126 5.36 -1.28 -2.99
C ASP A 126 3.92 -0.92 -3.40
N ILE A 127 3.50 0.31 -3.07
CA ILE A 127 2.23 0.88 -3.52
C ILE A 127 2.51 1.80 -4.70
N ILE A 128 1.75 1.62 -5.76
CA ILE A 128 1.75 2.56 -6.88
C ILE A 128 0.74 3.66 -6.63
N TYR A 129 1.19 4.91 -6.68
CA TYR A 129 0.28 6.04 -6.64
C TYR A 129 0.14 6.71 -8.00
N HIS A 130 -1.05 7.22 -8.26
CA HIS A 130 -1.28 8.18 -9.33
C HIS A 130 -2.43 9.12 -8.97
N TYR A 131 -2.52 10.20 -9.72
CA TYR A 131 -3.65 11.12 -9.69
C TYR A 131 -4.28 11.21 -11.07
N THR A 132 -5.58 11.45 -11.12
CA THR A 132 -6.28 11.70 -12.39
C THR A 132 -6.57 13.20 -12.55
N GLY A 133 -6.93 13.61 -13.78
CA GLY A 133 -7.31 15.00 -14.06
C GLY A 133 -8.50 15.52 -13.24
N ASP A 134 -9.26 14.60 -12.61
CA ASP A 134 -10.37 14.90 -11.72
C ASP A 134 -9.92 15.13 -10.25
N ALA A 135 -8.62 15.33 -10.00
CA ALA A 135 -8.03 15.55 -8.68
C ALA A 135 -8.28 14.42 -7.66
N ARG A 136 -8.40 13.17 -8.13
CA ARG A 136 -8.54 11.98 -7.28
C ARG A 136 -7.22 11.24 -7.16
N CYS A 137 -6.98 10.65 -5.99
CA CYS A 137 -5.83 9.81 -5.72
C CYS A 137 -6.17 8.33 -5.80
N TYR A 138 -5.22 7.56 -6.31
CA TYR A 138 -5.31 6.12 -6.43
C TYR A 138 -4.03 5.52 -5.86
N TYR A 139 -4.18 4.50 -5.01
CA TYR A 139 -3.09 3.76 -4.40
C TYR A 139 -3.30 2.27 -4.68
N SER A 140 -2.55 1.74 -5.64
CA SER A 140 -2.69 0.38 -6.14
C SER A 140 -1.56 -0.52 -5.65
N TYR A 141 -1.90 -1.70 -5.15
CA TYR A 141 -0.95 -2.80 -5.01
C TYR A 141 -1.02 -3.68 -6.26
N LEU A 142 0.14 -3.99 -6.86
CA LEU A 142 0.23 -4.86 -8.03
C LEU A 142 0.93 -6.18 -7.70
N ASP A 143 0.47 -7.23 -8.36
CA ASP A 143 1.12 -8.54 -8.43
C ASP A 143 1.28 -8.89 -9.90
N ASN A 144 2.51 -9.19 -10.34
CA ASN A 144 2.84 -9.44 -11.75
C ASN A 144 2.31 -8.37 -12.72
N ASN A 145 2.40 -7.09 -12.33
CA ASN A 145 1.92 -5.93 -13.10
C ASN A 145 0.40 -5.93 -13.35
N GLN A 146 -0.37 -6.69 -12.56
CA GLN A 146 -1.82 -6.62 -12.48
C GLN A 146 -2.20 -5.99 -11.15
N GLU A 147 -3.12 -5.02 -11.17
CA GLU A 147 -3.68 -4.48 -9.95
C GLU A 147 -4.46 -5.57 -9.21
N ILE A 148 -4.20 -5.71 -7.92
CA ILE A 148 -4.86 -6.67 -7.05
C ILE A 148 -5.76 -5.96 -6.05
N THR A 149 -5.39 -4.74 -5.67
CA THR A 149 -6.17 -3.90 -4.75
C THR A 149 -5.87 -2.44 -5.02
N THR A 150 -6.90 -1.61 -5.08
CA THR A 150 -6.75 -0.17 -5.30
C THR A 150 -7.58 0.60 -4.29
N ILE A 151 -6.95 1.54 -3.59
CA ILE A 151 -7.64 2.52 -2.74
C ILE A 151 -7.84 3.79 -3.55
N HIS A 152 -9.08 4.26 -3.58
CA HIS A 152 -9.48 5.49 -4.24
C HIS A 152 -9.79 6.54 -3.19
N TYR A 153 -9.26 7.74 -3.34
CA TYR A 153 -9.56 8.88 -2.48
C TYR A 153 -9.99 10.08 -3.31
N ASP A 154 -11.20 10.57 -3.02
CA ASP A 154 -11.77 11.78 -3.61
C ASP A 154 -11.77 12.91 -2.57
N PRO A 155 -10.87 13.91 -2.72
CA PRO A 155 -10.79 15.02 -1.76
C PRO A 155 -12.00 15.94 -1.81
N SER A 156 -12.82 15.93 -2.86
CA SER A 156 -13.98 16.83 -2.97
C SER A 156 -15.08 16.51 -1.94
N ASN A 157 -15.16 15.25 -1.50
CA ASN A 157 -16.21 14.75 -0.64
C ASN A 157 -15.74 13.74 0.41
N ARG A 158 -14.42 13.55 0.57
CA ARG A 158 -13.78 12.56 1.45
C ARG A 158 -14.15 11.11 1.15
N ASN A 159 -14.72 10.82 -0.01
CA ASN A 159 -15.06 9.45 -0.34
C ASN A 159 -13.77 8.63 -0.48
N VAL A 160 -13.67 7.55 0.27
CA VAL A 160 -12.60 6.57 0.14
C VAL A 160 -13.23 5.24 -0.18
N THR A 161 -12.79 4.58 -1.25
CA THR A 161 -13.22 3.22 -1.58
C THR A 161 -12.01 2.32 -1.74
N ILE A 162 -12.23 1.03 -1.59
CA ILE A 162 -11.23 0.00 -1.86
C ILE A 162 -11.84 -1.00 -2.83
N ASP A 163 -11.14 -1.23 -3.93
CA ASP A 163 -11.58 -2.10 -5.00
C ASP A 163 -10.64 -3.30 -5.15
N PHE A 164 -11.24 -4.48 -5.33
CA PHE A 164 -10.54 -5.73 -5.60
C PHE A 164 -10.91 -6.17 -7.02
N PRO A 165 -10.09 -5.82 -8.04
CA PRO A 165 -10.30 -6.31 -9.39
C PRO A 165 -10.38 -7.85 -9.42
N LYS A 166 -11.32 -8.36 -10.23
CA LYS A 166 -11.60 -9.79 -10.39
C LYS A 166 -10.60 -10.47 -11.29
#